data_AF-A0A7C8J1E1-F1
#
_entry.id   AF-A0A7C8J1E1-F1
#
_cell.length_a   1.000
_cell.length_b   1.000
_cell.length_c   1.000
_cell.angle_alpha   90.00
_cell.angle_beta   90.00
_cell.angle_gamma   90.00
#
_symmetry.space_group_name_H-M   'P 1'
#
loop_
_entity.id
_entity.type
_entity.pdbx_description
1 polymer ?
#
loop_
_entity_poly.entity_id
_entity_poly.type
_entity_poly.pdbx_seq_one_letter_code
_entity_poly.pdbx_strand_id
1 'polypeptide(L)'
;MSPSQRILIYAERLFNIQQVSVGCTLPTPASTDTQAIVSVDGRSLTITHHNSNQTVQLPDAVAPFSQLPIQKSRGTTSLSWRLPLATPLTGRPLPVSEEAIPWPATDLEPGSAVACRTCESTVVGAGTLKVWKDLPSENWAEMMEFWHCHKPHSHTHDNDEEHLTDRGYGASSRITAQPGVGFVDLTSFLLADLDLVPSSISTSATTNDIPNETKTTVALHCTSCRTQLGVRNDQALSASIFKWQVVVKQQNQNPLESSPSLAQCVSAMLLATVARSGCSKSVLLPIKSKNNAPLDGSKFENGSQVQGVLQIWVFNANITFSSTKASRSPIDAVKVFYRIVSQEEADIMLESITSDVQDISLPSEAITTILGLLNESNSLVPESDRKFKEWTVGLLERWDGKGG
;
A
#
# COMPACT_ATOMS: atom_id res chain seq x y z
N MET A 1 13.23 -30.87 19.74
CA MET A 1 12.06 -30.25 20.40
C MET A 1 11.42 -29.31 19.39
N SER A 2 10.26 -29.67 18.83
CA SER A 2 9.53 -28.77 17.94
C SER A 2 9.09 -27.54 18.75
N PRO A 3 9.17 -26.31 18.21
CA PRO A 3 8.66 -25.15 18.91
C PRO A 3 7.18 -25.38 19.16
N SER A 4 6.78 -25.25 20.43
CA SER A 4 5.41 -25.39 20.90
C SER A 4 4.47 -24.56 20.02
N GLN A 5 3.76 -25.19 19.08
CA GLN A 5 2.73 -24.52 18.30
C GLN A 5 1.69 -24.00 19.32
N ARG A 6 1.42 -22.69 19.28
CA ARG A 6 0.34 -22.08 20.06
C ARG A 6 -0.93 -22.09 19.21
N ILE A 7 -2.09 -21.99 19.87
CA ILE A 7 -3.37 -21.85 19.19
C ILE A 7 -3.32 -20.56 18.35
N LEU A 8 -3.43 -20.69 17.03
CA LEU A 8 -3.54 -19.55 16.12
C LEU A 8 -5.01 -19.31 15.85
N ILE A 9 -5.51 -18.10 16.14
CA ILE A 9 -6.86 -17.68 15.78
C ILE A 9 -6.72 -16.54 14.79
N TYR A 10 -7.42 -16.62 13.68
CA TYR A 10 -7.55 -15.56 12.68
C TYR A 10 -9.04 -15.34 12.43
N ALA A 11 -9.47 -14.08 12.51
CA ALA A 11 -10.82 -13.67 12.20
C ALA A 11 -10.79 -12.56 11.16
N GLU A 12 -11.62 -12.65 10.13
CA GLU A 12 -11.77 -11.60 9.13
C GLU A 12 -13.24 -11.26 8.89
N ARG A 13 -13.54 -9.97 8.78
CA ARG A 13 -14.82 -9.47 8.31
C ARG A 13 -14.73 -9.21 6.82
N LEU A 14 -15.66 -9.80 6.08
CA LEU A 14 -15.91 -9.48 4.68
C LEU A 14 -17.15 -8.58 4.62
N PHE A 15 -16.98 -7.29 4.33
CA PHE A 15 -18.06 -6.30 4.41
C PHE A 15 -19.29 -6.68 3.57
N ASN A 16 -19.07 -7.31 2.40
CA ASN A 16 -20.16 -7.69 1.49
C ASN A 16 -21.02 -8.86 1.99
N ILE A 17 -20.49 -9.72 2.87
CA ILE A 17 -21.16 -10.96 3.29
C ILE A 17 -21.76 -10.84 4.71
N GLN A 18 -21.59 -9.69 5.37
CA GLN A 18 -22.13 -9.39 6.72
C GLN A 18 -21.87 -10.52 7.74
N GLN A 19 -20.68 -11.10 7.70
CA GLN A 19 -20.25 -12.16 8.60
C GLN A 19 -18.78 -11.99 8.96
N VAL A 20 -18.40 -12.52 10.11
CA VAL A 20 -17.02 -12.72 10.53
C VAL A 20 -16.65 -14.18 10.26
N SER A 21 -15.71 -14.39 9.35
CA SER A 21 -15.08 -15.70 9.11
C SER A 21 -13.99 -15.90 10.14
N VAL A 22 -13.99 -17.03 10.82
CA VAL A 22 -12.95 -17.40 11.78
C VAL A 22 -12.28 -18.68 11.31
N GLY A 23 -10.96 -18.68 11.29
CA GLY A 23 -10.13 -19.87 11.14
C GLY A 23 -9.21 -20.02 12.35
N CYS A 24 -9.02 -21.26 12.82
CA CYS A 24 -8.18 -21.57 13.94
C CYS A 24 -7.29 -22.77 13.64
N THR A 25 -6.01 -22.69 14.00
CA THR A 25 -5.07 -23.82 13.96
C THR A 25 -4.67 -24.19 15.39
N LEU A 26 -5.01 -25.41 15.79
CA LEU A 26 -4.62 -26.04 17.04
C LEU A 26 -3.27 -26.75 16.90
N PRO A 27 -2.46 -26.83 17.96
CA PRO A 27 -1.20 -27.58 17.94
C PRO A 27 -1.40 -29.09 17.82
N THR A 28 -2.51 -29.59 18.34
CA THR A 28 -2.90 -30.99 18.30
C THR A 28 -4.36 -31.11 17.89
N PRO A 29 -4.80 -32.29 17.39
CA PRO A 29 -6.19 -32.51 17.03
C PRO A 29 -7.18 -32.12 18.14
N ALA A 30 -8.33 -31.58 17.75
CA ALA A 30 -9.38 -31.22 18.68
C ALA A 30 -9.82 -32.42 19.53
N SER A 31 -10.02 -32.18 20.82
CA SER A 31 -10.27 -33.19 21.86
C SER A 31 -11.53 -32.85 22.66
N THR A 32 -11.86 -33.66 23.66
CA THR A 32 -13.03 -33.45 24.53
C THR A 32 -12.95 -32.14 25.31
N ASP A 33 -11.76 -31.70 25.69
CA ASP A 33 -11.49 -30.45 26.39
C ASP A 33 -11.39 -29.22 25.48
N THR A 34 -11.37 -29.39 24.14
CA THR A 34 -11.39 -28.24 23.23
C THR A 34 -12.74 -27.50 23.29
N GLN A 35 -12.68 -26.19 23.50
CA GLN A 35 -13.84 -25.29 23.56
C GLN A 35 -13.57 -24.00 22.80
N ALA A 36 -14.62 -23.43 22.20
CA ALA A 36 -14.59 -22.13 21.53
C ALA A 36 -15.81 -21.33 22.02
N ILE A 37 -15.54 -20.23 22.71
CA ILE A 37 -16.56 -19.42 23.40
C ILE A 37 -16.48 -17.99 22.89
N VAL A 38 -17.61 -17.45 22.45
CA VAL A 38 -17.76 -16.05 22.08
C VAL A 38 -18.17 -15.27 23.34
N SER A 39 -17.60 -14.08 23.55
CA SER A 39 -18.01 -13.23 24.66
C SER A 39 -19.46 -12.78 24.56
N VAL A 40 -20.06 -12.42 25.69
CA VAL A 40 -21.47 -12.00 25.78
C VAL A 40 -21.77 -10.80 24.88
N ASP A 41 -20.81 -9.88 24.71
CA ASP A 41 -20.92 -8.71 23.84
C ASP A 41 -20.67 -9.03 22.35
N GLY A 42 -20.33 -10.28 22.01
CA GLY A 42 -20.03 -10.71 20.65
C GLY A 42 -18.72 -10.16 20.09
N ARG A 43 -17.85 -9.54 20.91
CA ARG A 43 -16.64 -8.83 20.43
C ARG A 43 -15.35 -9.60 20.55
N SER A 44 -15.35 -10.76 21.21
CA SER A 44 -14.15 -11.57 21.36
C SER A 44 -14.45 -13.06 21.26
N LEU A 45 -13.45 -13.82 20.81
CA LEU A 45 -13.51 -15.28 20.75
C LEU A 45 -12.34 -15.85 21.54
N THR A 46 -12.64 -16.74 22.48
CA THR A 46 -11.67 -17.49 23.27
C THR A 46 -11.71 -18.96 22.87
N ILE A 47 -10.54 -19.51 22.52
CA ILE A 47 -10.35 -20.94 22.27
C ILE A 47 -9.51 -21.51 23.40
N THR A 48 -10.01 -22.57 24.02
CA THR A 48 -9.32 -23.33 25.07
C THR A 48 -9.02 -24.74 24.55
N HIS A 49 -7.77 -25.19 24.71
CA HIS A 49 -7.31 -26.52 24.31
C HIS A 49 -6.10 -26.93 25.16
N HIS A 50 -6.18 -28.08 25.83
CA HIS A 50 -5.11 -28.68 26.63
C HIS A 50 -4.40 -27.69 27.57
N ASN A 51 -5.18 -27.01 28.41
CA ASN A 51 -4.73 -25.98 29.37
C ASN A 51 -4.13 -24.71 28.76
N SER A 52 -4.14 -24.58 27.43
CA SER A 52 -3.85 -23.33 26.74
C SER A 52 -5.14 -22.62 26.38
N ASN A 53 -5.18 -21.31 26.61
CA ASN A 53 -6.25 -20.46 26.10
C ASN A 53 -5.63 -19.37 25.22
N GLN A 54 -6.36 -18.99 24.17
CA GLN A 54 -6.04 -17.84 23.34
C GLN A 54 -7.33 -17.09 23.07
N THR A 55 -7.27 -15.77 23.15
CA THR A 55 -8.40 -14.88 22.89
C THR A 55 -8.01 -13.91 21.81
N VAL A 56 -8.94 -13.66 20.88
CA VAL A 56 -8.79 -12.63 19.85
C VAL A 56 -10.00 -11.69 19.91
N GLN A 57 -9.76 -10.40 19.72
CA GLN A 57 -10.83 -9.44 19.45
C GLN A 57 -11.40 -9.76 18.05
N LEU A 58 -12.71 -9.74 17.90
CA LEU A 58 -13.37 -9.96 16.63
C LEU A 58 -13.44 -8.63 15.86
N PRO A 59 -13.28 -8.65 14.52
CA PRO A 59 -13.37 -7.45 13.68
C PRO A 59 -14.70 -6.69 13.75
N ASP A 60 -15.78 -7.35 14.18
CA ASP A 60 -17.06 -6.71 14.49
C ASP A 60 -17.84 -7.60 15.48
N ALA A 61 -18.87 -7.03 16.11
CA ALA A 61 -19.74 -7.75 17.02
C ALA A 61 -20.56 -8.81 16.26
N VAL A 62 -20.45 -10.07 16.69
CA VAL A 62 -21.21 -11.19 16.14
C VAL A 62 -22.46 -11.48 16.96
N ALA A 63 -23.44 -12.15 16.36
CA ALA A 63 -24.63 -12.60 17.05
C ALA A 63 -24.27 -13.43 18.29
N PRO A 64 -25.09 -13.41 19.35
CA PRO A 64 -24.77 -14.12 20.58
C PRO A 64 -24.67 -15.63 20.35
N PHE A 65 -23.52 -16.20 20.72
CA PHE A 65 -23.26 -17.64 20.75
C PHE A 65 -22.86 -18.03 22.17
N SER A 66 -23.47 -19.07 22.74
CA SER A 66 -23.02 -19.62 24.01
C SER A 66 -21.71 -20.41 23.86
N GLN A 67 -21.61 -21.23 22.81
CA GLN A 67 -20.42 -22.00 22.45
C GLN A 67 -20.46 -22.37 20.97
N LEU A 68 -19.31 -22.29 20.29
CA LEU A 68 -19.22 -22.68 18.88
C LEU A 68 -19.06 -24.20 18.73
N PRO A 69 -19.72 -24.83 17.73
CA PRO A 69 -19.65 -26.28 17.52
C PRO A 69 -18.25 -26.71 17.05
N ILE A 70 -17.74 -27.83 17.58
CA ILE A 70 -16.44 -28.42 17.22
C ILE A 70 -16.63 -29.90 16.89
N GLN A 71 -16.19 -30.33 15.70
CA GLN A 71 -16.17 -31.74 15.33
C GLN A 71 -14.93 -32.44 15.91
N LYS A 72 -15.10 -33.03 17.10
CA LYS A 72 -14.00 -33.64 17.88
C LYS A 72 -13.53 -35.02 17.36
N SER A 73 -14.30 -35.66 16.47
CA SER A 73 -14.04 -37.03 16.01
C SER A 73 -13.13 -37.15 14.78
N ARG A 74 -12.76 -36.03 14.14
CA ARG A 74 -12.05 -36.05 12.85
C ARG A 74 -10.53 -35.94 12.94
N GLY A 75 -9.96 -35.89 14.14
CA GLY A 75 -8.52 -35.72 14.29
C GLY A 75 -7.99 -34.41 13.68
N THR A 76 -8.84 -33.39 13.52
CA THR A 76 -8.50 -32.15 12.81
C THR A 76 -7.82 -31.15 13.73
N THR A 77 -6.73 -30.56 13.26
CA THR A 77 -6.05 -29.41 13.88
C THR A 77 -6.61 -28.07 13.39
N SER A 78 -7.32 -28.05 12.26
CA SER A 78 -7.95 -26.85 11.70
C SER A 78 -9.44 -26.79 12.05
N LEU A 79 -9.89 -25.64 12.57
CA LEU A 79 -11.28 -25.32 12.87
C LEU A 79 -11.69 -24.07 12.09
N SER A 80 -12.95 -24.02 11.64
CA SER A 80 -13.47 -22.84 10.94
C SER A 80 -14.94 -22.60 11.27
N TRP A 81 -15.30 -21.33 11.40
CA TRP A 81 -16.65 -20.87 11.64
C TRP A 81 -16.99 -19.65 10.78
N ARG A 82 -18.27 -19.50 10.46
CA ARG A 82 -18.83 -18.29 9.86
C ARG A 82 -19.86 -17.74 10.82
N LEU A 83 -19.56 -16.58 11.41
CA LEU A 83 -20.34 -15.98 12.48
C LEU A 83 -21.13 -14.79 11.89
N PRO A 84 -22.47 -14.81 11.91
CA PRO A 84 -23.28 -13.68 11.49
C PRO A 84 -23.07 -12.49 12.43
N LEU A 85 -23.19 -11.27 11.90
CA LEU A 85 -23.10 -10.05 12.70
C LEU A 85 -24.28 -9.91 13.67
N ALA A 86 -24.05 -9.27 14.82
CA ALA A 86 -25.07 -9.04 15.86
C ALA A 86 -26.24 -8.17 15.37
N THR A 87 -25.96 -7.24 14.45
CA THR A 87 -26.96 -6.33 13.88
C THR A 87 -26.89 -6.41 12.36
N PRO A 88 -27.96 -6.89 11.68
CA PRO A 88 -28.05 -6.81 10.22
C PRO A 88 -27.97 -5.35 9.77
N LEU A 89 -27.24 -5.06 8.69
CA LEU A 89 -27.08 -3.69 8.17
C LEU A 89 -28.35 -3.17 7.46
N THR A 90 -29.56 -3.53 7.90
CA THR A 90 -30.80 -2.98 7.33
C THR A 90 -30.84 -1.47 7.57
N GLY A 91 -30.56 -0.70 6.53
CA GLY A 91 -30.62 0.77 6.55
C GLY A 91 -29.31 1.49 6.91
N ARG A 92 -28.19 0.78 7.16
CA ARG A 92 -26.88 1.45 7.17
C ARG A 92 -26.44 1.56 5.72
N PRO A 93 -26.07 2.74 5.20
CA PRO A 93 -25.30 2.80 3.96
C PRO A 93 -24.16 1.80 4.11
N LEU A 94 -23.89 0.97 3.09
CA LEU A 94 -22.56 0.36 2.98
C LEU A 94 -21.61 1.51 3.30
N PRO A 95 -20.67 1.38 4.25
CA PRO A 95 -19.68 2.43 4.41
C PRO A 95 -19.12 2.60 3.01
N VAL A 96 -19.44 3.74 2.38
CA VAL A 96 -18.62 4.26 1.32
C VAL A 96 -17.29 4.24 2.01
N SER A 97 -16.42 3.32 1.60
CA SER A 97 -15.07 3.31 2.09
C SER A 97 -14.56 4.65 1.59
N GLU A 98 -14.72 5.71 2.38
CA GLU A 98 -13.89 6.89 2.31
C GLU A 98 -12.51 6.27 2.40
N GLU A 99 -11.91 6.14 1.23
CA GLU A 99 -10.68 5.39 1.05
C GLU A 99 -9.67 6.26 1.76
N ALA A 100 -9.40 5.94 3.02
CA ALA A 100 -8.54 6.78 3.84
C ALA A 100 -7.18 6.79 3.16
N ILE A 101 -6.84 7.95 2.58
CA ILE A 101 -5.59 8.15 1.88
C ILE A 101 -4.55 8.48 2.95
N PRO A 102 -3.34 7.90 2.88
CA PRO A 102 -2.25 8.28 3.76
C PRO A 102 -1.91 9.76 3.59
N TRP A 103 -2.02 10.58 4.64
CA TRP A 103 -1.69 12.02 4.61
C TRP A 103 -2.26 12.77 3.40
N PRO A 104 -3.59 12.99 3.33
CA PRO A 104 -4.14 13.98 2.42
C PRO A 104 -3.66 15.38 2.84
N ALA A 105 -3.71 16.35 1.93
CA ALA A 105 -3.27 17.71 2.21
C ALA A 105 -4.01 18.37 3.39
N THR A 106 -5.28 17.99 3.63
CA THR A 106 -6.08 18.47 4.77
C THR A 106 -5.52 18.08 6.12
N ASP A 107 -4.75 16.99 6.18
CA ASP A 107 -4.18 16.46 7.43
C ASP A 107 -2.81 17.06 7.71
N LEU A 108 -2.26 17.90 6.82
CA LEU A 108 -0.91 18.46 6.92
C LEU A 108 -0.94 19.94 7.26
N GLU A 109 -0.25 20.31 8.35
CA GLU A 109 -0.17 21.70 8.78
C GLU A 109 0.76 22.53 7.87
N PRO A 110 0.32 23.72 7.42
CA PRO A 110 1.19 24.71 6.80
C PRO A 110 2.40 25.06 7.67
N GLY A 111 3.59 25.06 7.06
CA GLY A 111 4.83 25.41 7.74
C GLY A 111 5.49 24.30 8.54
N SER A 112 4.92 23.09 8.58
CA SER A 112 5.59 21.93 9.20
C SER A 112 6.93 21.61 8.54
N ALA A 113 7.91 21.21 9.35
CA ALA A 113 9.16 20.68 8.84
C ALA A 113 9.00 19.22 8.41
N VAL A 114 9.74 18.82 7.37
CA VAL A 114 9.81 17.42 6.91
C VAL A 114 11.19 16.88 7.24
N ALA A 115 11.25 15.74 7.92
CA ALA A 115 12.51 15.11 8.32
C ALA A 115 12.57 13.64 7.88
N CYS A 116 13.79 13.14 7.70
CA CYS A 116 14.02 11.72 7.44
C CYS A 116 13.48 10.88 8.60
N ARG A 117 12.70 9.83 8.31
CA ARG A 117 12.13 8.95 9.34
C ARG A 117 13.19 8.17 10.11
N THR A 118 14.30 7.82 9.46
CA THR A 118 15.35 6.97 10.04
C THR A 118 16.26 7.72 11.03
N CYS A 119 16.61 8.97 10.73
CA CYS A 119 17.64 9.71 11.48
C CYS A 119 17.26 11.15 11.83
N GLU A 120 16.03 11.56 11.52
CA GLU A 120 15.47 12.90 11.78
C GLU A 120 16.21 14.07 11.12
N SER A 121 17.15 13.81 10.22
CA SER A 121 17.80 14.85 9.41
C SER A 121 16.76 15.64 8.63
N THR A 122 16.85 16.96 8.68
CA THR A 122 15.83 17.86 8.10
C THR A 122 15.91 17.83 6.57
N VAL A 123 14.83 17.40 5.92
CA VAL A 123 14.68 17.34 4.46
C VAL A 123 14.11 18.66 3.95
N VAL A 124 13.12 19.21 4.67
CA VAL A 124 12.51 20.52 4.40
C VAL A 124 12.43 21.31 5.69
N GLY A 125 12.89 22.56 5.66
CA GLY A 125 12.89 23.45 6.82
C GLY A 125 11.49 23.83 7.30
N ALA A 126 11.37 24.11 8.60
CA ALA A 126 10.13 24.67 9.16
C ALA A 126 9.81 26.01 8.49
N GLY A 127 8.54 26.21 8.14
CA GLY A 127 8.07 27.40 7.47
C GLY A 127 8.38 27.49 5.98
N THR A 128 9.07 26.51 5.37
CA THR A 128 9.33 26.52 3.92
C THR A 128 8.04 26.27 3.13
N LEU A 129 7.34 25.16 3.41
CA LEU A 129 6.09 24.82 2.75
C LEU A 129 4.94 25.61 3.37
N LYS A 130 4.36 26.53 2.61
CA LYS A 130 3.28 27.43 3.05
C LYS A 130 1.89 26.83 2.85
N VAL A 131 1.75 25.91 1.91
CA VAL A 131 0.48 25.29 1.54
C VAL A 131 0.73 23.84 1.12
N TRP A 132 -0.17 22.96 1.52
CA TRP A 132 -0.29 21.60 1.00
C TRP A 132 -1.47 21.50 0.02
N LYS A 133 -1.30 20.76 -1.08
CA LYS A 133 -2.37 20.52 -2.07
C LYS A 133 -2.33 19.08 -2.52
N ASP A 134 -3.48 18.41 -2.53
CA ASP A 134 -3.57 17.09 -3.15
C ASP A 134 -3.38 17.22 -4.67
N LEU A 135 -2.54 16.35 -5.23
CA LEU A 135 -2.45 16.19 -6.66
C LEU A 135 -3.72 15.48 -7.15
N PRO A 136 -4.29 15.92 -8.29
CA PRO A 136 -5.25 15.09 -8.98
C PRO A 136 -4.55 13.81 -9.43
N SER A 137 -5.33 12.75 -9.66
CA SER A 137 -4.80 11.46 -10.14
C SER A 137 -3.89 11.64 -11.35
N GLU A 138 -2.82 10.85 -11.46
CA GLU A 138 -1.73 10.97 -12.43
C GLU A 138 -2.17 11.13 -13.91
N ASN A 139 -3.36 10.64 -14.28
CA ASN A 139 -3.96 10.73 -15.63
C ASN A 139 -5.17 11.69 -15.72
N TRP A 140 -5.38 12.56 -14.73
CA TRP A 140 -6.54 13.47 -14.72
C TRP A 140 -6.55 14.39 -15.95
N ALA A 141 -5.39 14.93 -16.33
CA ALA A 141 -5.26 15.79 -17.50
C ALA A 141 -5.62 15.06 -18.81
N GLU A 142 -5.28 13.77 -18.92
CA GLU A 142 -5.63 12.93 -20.08
C GLU A 142 -7.14 12.61 -20.09
N MET A 143 -7.73 12.36 -18.92
CA MET A 143 -9.16 12.11 -18.78
C MET A 143 -10.00 13.34 -19.13
N MET A 144 -9.49 14.54 -18.85
CA MET A 144 -10.16 15.80 -19.21
C MET A 144 -10.31 15.99 -20.73
N GLU A 145 -9.43 15.41 -21.56
CA GLU A 145 -9.56 15.47 -23.02
C GLU A 145 -10.79 14.73 -23.54
N PHE A 146 -11.21 13.67 -22.85
CA PHE A 146 -12.39 12.86 -23.19
C PHE A 146 -13.69 13.38 -22.54
N TRP A 147 -13.60 14.43 -21.72
CA TRP A 147 -14.70 14.97 -20.92
C TRP A 147 -15.40 16.19 -21.55
N HIS A 148 -15.41 16.24 -22.88
CA HIS A 148 -16.11 17.28 -23.63
C HIS A 148 -17.04 16.63 -24.66
N CYS A 149 -18.37 16.80 -24.49
CA CYS A 149 -19.32 16.43 -25.55
C CYS A 149 -19.12 17.28 -26.81
N HIS A 150 -18.61 18.51 -26.66
CA HIS A 150 -18.08 19.36 -27.72
C HIS A 150 -16.89 20.15 -27.17
N LYS A 151 -15.73 20.09 -27.84
CA LYS A 151 -14.61 20.98 -27.52
C LYS A 151 -15.09 22.43 -27.71
N PRO A 152 -14.87 23.35 -26.75
CA PRO A 152 -15.28 24.73 -26.92
C PRO A 152 -14.67 25.28 -28.21
N HIS A 153 -15.50 25.65 -29.18
CA HIS A 153 -15.03 26.29 -30.42
C HIS A 153 -14.86 27.77 -30.13
N SER A 154 -13.63 28.22 -29.90
CA SER A 154 -13.27 29.63 -30.05
C SER A 154 -13.24 29.93 -31.55
N HIS A 155 -14.21 30.72 -32.04
CA HIS A 155 -14.17 31.28 -33.38
C HIS A 155 -13.16 32.44 -33.43
N THR A 156 -11.88 32.15 -33.25
CA THR A 156 -10.79 33.11 -33.46
C THR A 156 -9.51 32.33 -33.74
N HIS A 157 -9.01 32.46 -34.96
CA HIS A 157 -7.79 31.82 -35.43
C HIS A 157 -6.54 32.49 -34.84
N ASP A 158 -6.30 32.40 -33.53
CA ASP A 158 -5.03 32.79 -32.92
C ASP A 158 -4.74 31.92 -31.67
N ASN A 159 -3.74 31.03 -31.76
CA ASN A 159 -3.03 30.33 -30.66
C ASN A 159 -3.84 29.82 -29.44
N ASP A 160 -4.90 29.04 -29.66
CA ASP A 160 -5.76 28.52 -28.58
C ASP A 160 -5.16 27.39 -27.71
N GLU A 161 -4.08 26.73 -28.12
CA GLU A 161 -3.44 25.70 -27.27
C GLU A 161 -2.87 26.27 -25.97
N GLU A 162 -2.36 27.50 -26.02
CA GLU A 162 -1.74 28.18 -24.88
C GLU A 162 -2.79 28.68 -23.86
N HIS A 163 -4.01 28.94 -24.31
CA HIS A 163 -5.07 29.51 -23.47
C HIS A 163 -5.92 28.44 -22.75
N LEU A 164 -5.93 27.20 -23.26
CA LEU A 164 -6.58 26.03 -22.63
C LEU A 164 -5.68 25.36 -21.58
N THR A 165 -4.37 25.41 -21.76
CA THR A 165 -3.37 24.93 -20.79
C THR A 165 -3.33 25.83 -19.55
N ASP A 166 -3.44 27.16 -19.73
CA ASP A 166 -3.41 28.14 -18.65
C ASP A 166 -4.62 28.05 -17.71
N ARG A 167 -5.72 27.43 -18.17
CA ARG A 167 -6.91 27.10 -17.36
C ARG A 167 -6.93 25.66 -16.82
N GLY A 168 -5.91 24.86 -17.11
CA GLY A 168 -5.79 23.48 -16.63
C GLY A 168 -6.66 22.44 -17.36
N TYR A 169 -7.14 22.75 -18.58
CA TYR A 169 -8.05 21.89 -19.35
C TYR A 169 -7.38 21.19 -20.55
N GLY A 170 -6.08 21.41 -20.78
CA GLY A 170 -5.33 20.75 -21.85
C GLY A 170 -4.60 19.50 -21.36
N ALA A 171 -4.48 18.46 -22.17
CA ALA A 171 -3.64 17.28 -21.88
C ALA A 171 -2.16 17.66 -21.60
N SER A 172 -1.74 18.85 -22.02
CA SER A 172 -0.42 19.45 -21.76
C SER A 172 -0.32 20.27 -20.46
N SER A 173 -1.40 20.49 -19.70
CA SER A 173 -1.33 21.15 -18.38
C SER A 173 -0.77 20.19 -17.34
N ARG A 174 0.56 20.02 -17.35
CA ARG A 174 1.28 19.23 -16.35
C ARG A 174 1.43 20.05 -15.09
N ILE A 175 0.99 19.50 -13.96
CA ILE A 175 1.23 20.11 -12.65
C ILE A 175 2.73 20.04 -12.37
N THR A 176 3.35 21.20 -12.22
CA THR A 176 4.76 21.36 -11.90
C THR A 176 4.93 21.69 -10.43
N ALA A 177 6.05 21.28 -9.85
CA ALA A 177 6.39 21.65 -8.49
C ALA A 177 6.55 23.18 -8.37
N GLN A 178 6.03 23.74 -7.28
CA GLN A 178 6.06 25.18 -7.02
C GLN A 178 6.78 25.44 -5.70
N PRO A 179 7.72 26.41 -5.63
CA PRO A 179 8.37 26.77 -4.39
C PRO A 179 7.36 27.13 -3.29
N GLY A 180 7.55 26.57 -2.10
CA GLY A 180 6.69 26.75 -0.94
C GLY A 180 5.35 25.99 -1.01
N VAL A 181 5.13 25.13 -2.00
CA VAL A 181 3.93 24.28 -2.10
C VAL A 181 4.31 22.82 -2.03
N GLY A 182 3.74 22.12 -1.05
CA GLY A 182 3.84 20.66 -0.95
C GLY A 182 2.69 19.99 -1.69
N PHE A 183 2.94 19.45 -2.87
CA PHE A 183 1.95 18.67 -3.60
C PHE A 183 1.90 17.24 -3.07
N VAL A 184 0.72 16.72 -2.80
CA VAL A 184 0.50 15.46 -2.10
C VAL A 184 -0.05 14.41 -3.07
N ASP A 185 0.73 13.35 -3.30
CA ASP A 185 0.32 12.15 -4.04
C ASP A 185 0.04 10.99 -3.06
N LEU A 186 -0.53 9.88 -3.52
CA LEU A 186 -0.79 8.67 -2.72
C LEU A 186 0.46 8.15 -2.00
N THR A 187 1.62 8.26 -2.65
CA THR A 187 2.88 7.64 -2.17
C THR A 187 3.96 8.66 -1.81
N SER A 188 3.84 9.89 -2.29
CA SER A 188 4.92 10.87 -2.23
C SER A 188 4.45 12.30 -2.04
N PHE A 189 5.38 13.17 -1.68
CA PHE A 189 5.24 14.61 -1.78
C PHE A 189 6.06 15.11 -2.96
N LEU A 190 5.42 15.78 -3.92
CA LEU A 190 6.08 16.47 -5.01
C LEU A 190 6.47 17.89 -4.57
N LEU A 191 7.77 18.14 -4.48
CA LEU A 191 8.35 19.38 -3.95
C LEU A 191 9.26 20.03 -4.98
N ALA A 192 9.41 21.36 -4.90
CA ALA A 192 10.41 22.07 -5.68
C ALA A 192 11.80 21.83 -5.09
N ASP A 193 12.82 21.66 -5.93
CA ASP A 193 14.20 21.43 -5.46
C ASP A 193 14.72 22.55 -4.52
N LEU A 194 14.22 23.78 -4.71
CA LEU A 194 14.57 24.94 -3.88
C LEU A 194 14.08 24.84 -2.44
N ASP A 195 13.04 24.02 -2.18
CA ASP A 195 12.49 23.84 -0.83
C ASP A 195 13.24 22.78 -0.02
N LEU A 196 14.08 21.98 -0.69
CA LEU A 196 14.88 20.94 -0.07
C LEU A 196 16.13 21.52 0.59
N VAL A 197 16.53 20.94 1.72
CA VAL A 197 17.79 21.28 2.39
C VAL A 197 18.96 20.57 1.68
N PRO A 198 19.82 21.26 0.91
CA PRO A 198 20.79 20.60 0.03
C PRO A 198 21.88 19.82 0.79
N SER A 199 22.20 20.22 2.02
CA SER A 199 23.18 19.51 2.85
C SER A 199 22.67 18.16 3.35
N SER A 200 21.36 17.97 3.42
CA SER A 200 20.72 16.76 3.95
C SER A 200 20.43 15.70 2.88
N ILE A 201 20.54 16.08 1.60
CA ILE A 201 20.17 15.22 0.47
C ILE A 201 21.36 15.08 -0.47
N SER A 202 21.67 13.83 -0.80
CA SER A 202 22.62 13.47 -1.84
C SER A 202 21.90 12.78 -2.99
N THR A 203 22.27 13.10 -4.22
CA THR A 203 21.87 12.33 -5.39
C THR A 203 22.86 11.17 -5.58
N SER A 204 22.40 10.06 -6.12
CA SER A 204 23.31 9.05 -6.64
C SER A 204 24.04 9.62 -7.87
N ALA A 205 25.19 10.27 -7.68
CA ALA A 205 26.12 10.63 -8.75
C ALA A 205 26.82 9.34 -9.26
N THR A 206 27.27 9.19 -10.51
CA THR A 206 28.30 9.99 -11.21
C THR A 206 28.61 9.42 -12.60
N THR A 207 29.47 10.16 -13.33
CA THR A 207 30.30 9.85 -14.51
C THR A 207 29.70 10.11 -15.89
N ASN A 208 30.46 10.88 -16.67
CA ASN A 208 30.27 11.23 -18.08
C ASN A 208 29.66 10.07 -18.88
N ASP A 209 28.49 10.27 -19.48
CA ASP A 209 28.32 10.15 -20.93
C ASP A 209 26.86 10.26 -21.40
N ILE A 210 26.77 10.83 -22.61
CA ILE A 210 25.72 10.87 -23.64
C ILE A 210 24.25 11.05 -23.17
N PRO A 211 23.57 12.15 -23.58
CA PRO A 211 22.16 12.33 -23.34
C PRO A 211 21.36 11.32 -24.16
N ASN A 212 20.83 10.28 -23.50
CA ASN A 212 19.78 9.45 -24.08
C ASN A 212 18.42 10.03 -23.67
N GLU A 213 17.51 10.23 -24.62
CA GLU A 213 16.26 11.02 -24.51
C GLU A 213 15.16 10.40 -23.59
N THR A 214 15.48 9.40 -22.78
CA THR A 214 14.51 8.79 -21.87
C THR A 214 14.43 9.56 -20.55
N LYS A 215 13.19 9.93 -20.15
CA LYS A 215 12.83 10.56 -18.87
C LYS A 215 13.45 9.79 -17.71
N THR A 216 14.62 10.22 -17.25
CA THR A 216 15.41 9.46 -16.27
C THR A 216 15.32 10.13 -14.91
N THR A 217 14.88 9.37 -13.92
CA THR A 217 14.81 9.82 -12.53
C THR A 217 16.09 9.46 -11.77
N VAL A 218 16.54 10.34 -10.88
CA VAL A 218 17.72 10.14 -10.03
C VAL A 218 17.28 9.86 -8.60
N ALA A 219 17.84 8.85 -7.94
CA ALA A 219 17.49 8.53 -6.56
C ALA A 219 18.06 9.56 -5.57
N LEU A 220 17.21 10.02 -4.66
CA LEU A 220 17.56 10.94 -3.58
C LEU A 220 17.80 10.17 -2.28
N HIS A 221 18.93 10.41 -1.63
CA HIS A 221 19.33 9.73 -0.40
C HIS A 221 19.62 10.72 0.71
N CYS A 222 19.28 10.36 1.94
CA CYS A 222 19.67 11.13 3.11
C CYS A 222 21.20 11.10 3.27
N THR A 223 21.85 12.26 3.40
CA THR A 223 23.30 12.35 3.60
C THR A 223 23.74 11.68 4.92
N SER A 224 22.89 11.74 5.95
CA SER A 224 23.21 11.27 7.31
C SER A 224 23.11 9.74 7.47
N CYS A 225 22.04 9.12 6.93
CA CYS A 225 21.78 7.67 7.12
C CYS A 225 21.77 6.85 5.83
N ARG A 226 21.94 7.50 4.67
CA ARG A 226 21.93 6.89 3.33
C ARG A 226 20.62 6.25 2.88
N THR A 227 19.56 6.27 3.68
CA THR A 227 18.21 5.81 3.26
C THR A 227 17.75 6.58 2.03
N GLN A 228 17.18 5.87 1.04
CA GLN A 228 16.54 6.50 -0.12
C GLN A 228 15.26 7.22 0.31
N LEU A 229 15.26 8.54 0.18
CA LEU A 229 14.14 9.41 0.55
C LEU A 229 13.13 9.59 -0.58
N GLY A 230 13.57 9.46 -1.83
CA GLY A 230 12.74 9.86 -2.97
C GLY A 230 13.42 9.68 -4.31
N VAL A 231 12.83 10.30 -5.31
CA VAL A 231 13.38 10.42 -6.67
C VAL A 231 13.29 11.86 -7.16
N ARG A 232 14.26 12.27 -7.96
CA ARG A 232 14.32 13.59 -8.59
C ARG A 232 14.13 13.45 -10.09
N ASN A 233 13.35 14.36 -10.66
CA ASN A 233 13.23 14.49 -12.10
C ASN A 233 14.05 15.69 -12.58
N ASP A 234 15.20 15.42 -13.21
CA ASP A 234 16.15 16.46 -13.66
C ASP A 234 15.50 17.44 -14.67
N GLN A 235 14.52 16.99 -15.46
CA GLN A 235 13.84 17.85 -16.45
C GLN A 235 12.84 18.82 -15.82
N ALA A 236 12.29 18.47 -14.65
CA ALA A 236 11.19 19.20 -14.02
C ALA A 236 11.60 19.94 -12.74
N LEU A 237 12.90 19.96 -12.40
CA LEU A 237 13.48 20.58 -11.18
C LEU A 237 12.65 20.28 -9.92
N SER A 238 12.20 19.04 -9.82
CA SER A 238 11.27 18.58 -8.80
C SER A 238 11.70 17.25 -8.20
N ALA A 239 11.32 17.07 -6.95
CA ALA A 239 11.60 15.89 -6.17
C ALA A 239 10.31 15.29 -5.63
N SER A 240 10.13 13.99 -5.85
CA SER A 240 9.10 13.18 -5.20
C SER A 240 9.72 12.51 -3.98
N ILE A 241 9.36 12.98 -2.78
CA ILE A 241 9.81 12.44 -1.50
C ILE A 241 8.78 11.42 -1.00
N PHE A 242 9.20 10.18 -0.74
CA PHE A 242 8.29 9.10 -0.34
C PHE A 242 7.75 9.31 1.07
N LYS A 243 6.42 9.21 1.21
CA LYS A 243 5.72 9.44 2.49
C LYS A 243 6.21 8.50 3.60
N TRP A 244 6.44 7.23 3.29
CA TRP A 244 6.90 6.25 4.29
C TRP A 244 8.34 6.47 4.77
N GLN A 245 9.13 7.28 4.07
CA GLN A 245 10.54 7.56 4.39
C GLN A 245 10.75 8.85 5.20
N VAL A 246 9.68 9.62 5.42
CA VAL A 246 9.75 10.89 6.13
C VAL A 246 8.74 10.96 7.26
N VAL A 247 8.96 11.93 8.15
CA VAL A 247 8.02 12.36 9.18
C VAL A 247 7.72 13.84 8.96
N VAL A 248 6.45 14.23 9.12
CA VAL A 248 6.04 15.63 9.12
C VAL A 248 5.88 16.08 10.57
N LYS A 249 6.64 17.10 10.99
CA LYS A 249 6.65 17.59 12.37
C LYS A 249 5.47 18.56 12.58
N GLN A 250 4.30 18.02 12.90
CA GLN A 250 3.08 18.77 13.21
C GLN A 250 2.99 19.10 14.70
N GLN A 251 2.28 20.16 15.06
CA GLN A 251 2.08 20.54 16.45
C GLN A 251 1.10 19.54 17.12
N ASN A 252 1.40 19.12 18.35
CA ASN A 252 0.55 18.23 19.17
C ASN A 252 0.31 16.80 18.64
N GLN A 253 1.08 16.33 17.66
CA GLN A 253 1.03 14.93 17.21
C GLN A 253 2.36 14.23 17.44
N ASN A 254 2.31 12.94 17.77
CA ASN A 254 3.49 12.09 17.80
C ASN A 254 3.87 11.69 16.35
N PRO A 255 4.98 12.21 15.79
CA PRO A 255 5.25 12.08 14.36
C PRO A 255 5.42 10.62 13.90
N LEU A 256 5.87 9.73 14.78
CA LEU A 256 6.11 8.33 14.44
C LEU A 256 4.80 7.53 14.32
N GLU A 257 3.81 7.87 15.14
CA GLU A 257 2.49 7.23 15.16
C GLU A 257 1.58 7.76 14.06
N SER A 258 1.74 9.02 13.64
CA SER A 258 0.99 9.63 12.54
C SER A 258 1.63 9.44 11.16
N SER A 259 2.80 8.80 11.05
CA SER A 259 3.47 8.60 9.75
C SER A 259 3.08 7.30 9.05
N PRO A 260 2.59 7.35 7.80
CA PRO A 260 2.15 6.16 7.09
C PRO A 260 3.31 5.21 6.82
N SER A 261 3.02 3.92 6.91
CA SER A 261 3.94 2.85 6.54
C SER A 261 3.96 2.64 5.04
N LEU A 262 4.98 1.93 4.57
CA LEU A 262 5.08 1.51 3.17
C LEU A 262 3.86 0.65 2.76
N ALA A 263 3.41 -0.27 3.63
CA ALA A 263 2.23 -1.10 3.36
C ALA A 263 0.97 -0.24 3.14
N GLN A 264 0.75 0.76 3.99
CA GLN A 264 -0.41 1.66 3.87
C GLN A 264 -0.36 2.49 2.57
N CYS A 265 0.82 3.00 2.20
CA CYS A 265 1.00 3.74 0.95
C CYS A 265 0.78 2.84 -0.29
N VAL A 266 1.33 1.63 -0.28
CA VAL A 266 1.16 0.67 -1.39
C VAL A 266 -0.27 0.15 -1.47
N SER A 267 -0.96 -0.07 -0.34
CA SER A 267 -2.38 -0.38 -0.31
C SER A 267 -3.21 0.71 -0.98
N ALA A 268 -2.99 1.98 -0.62
CA ALA A 268 -3.71 3.11 -1.23
C ALA A 268 -3.44 3.21 -2.74
N MET A 269 -2.19 3.02 -3.16
CA MET A 269 -1.81 3.00 -4.58
C MET A 269 -2.46 1.84 -5.36
N LEU A 270 -2.47 0.63 -4.80
CA LEU A 270 -3.14 -0.52 -5.43
C LEU A 270 -4.64 -0.27 -5.57
N LEU A 271 -5.30 0.21 -4.52
CA LEU A 271 -6.73 0.51 -4.54
C LEU A 271 -7.08 1.60 -5.55
N ALA A 272 -6.29 2.67 -5.62
CA ALA A 272 -6.47 3.71 -6.62
C ALA A 272 -6.26 3.19 -8.05
N THR A 273 -5.30 2.28 -8.26
CA THR A 273 -5.11 1.61 -9.55
C THR A 273 -6.32 0.76 -9.93
N VAL A 274 -6.89 0.00 -8.98
CA VAL A 274 -8.13 -0.76 -9.21
C VAL A 274 -9.29 0.17 -9.56
N ALA A 275 -9.48 1.26 -8.81
CA ALA A 275 -10.55 2.22 -9.03
C ALA A 275 -10.43 2.92 -10.40
N ARG A 276 -9.20 3.24 -10.83
CA ARG A 276 -8.92 3.92 -12.10
C ARG A 276 -9.02 3.01 -13.32
N SER A 277 -8.45 1.81 -13.25
CA SER A 277 -8.32 0.90 -14.41
C SER A 277 -9.41 -0.17 -14.47
N GLY A 278 -10.07 -0.48 -13.35
CA GLY A 278 -10.89 -1.68 -13.20
C GLY A 278 -10.09 -2.99 -13.11
N CYS A 279 -8.76 -2.94 -13.25
CA CYS A 279 -7.87 -4.10 -13.17
C CYS A 279 -7.47 -4.37 -11.72
N SER A 280 -7.71 -5.59 -11.25
CA SER A 280 -7.34 -6.01 -9.89
C SER A 280 -5.93 -6.58 -9.78
N LYS A 281 -5.23 -6.77 -10.90
CA LYS A 281 -3.87 -7.31 -10.93
C LYS A 281 -2.86 -6.23 -11.30
N SER A 282 -1.70 -6.30 -10.69
CA SER A 282 -0.59 -5.41 -10.97
C SER A 282 0.75 -6.14 -10.90
N VAL A 283 1.74 -5.64 -11.63
CA VAL A 283 3.14 -6.02 -11.48
C VAL A 283 3.89 -4.84 -10.89
N LEU A 284 4.59 -5.08 -9.78
CA LEU A 284 5.45 -4.07 -9.16
C LEU A 284 6.82 -4.10 -9.84
N LEU A 285 7.15 -3.02 -10.54
CA LEU A 285 8.39 -2.85 -11.27
C LEU A 285 9.32 -1.87 -10.55
N PRO A 286 10.64 -2.11 -10.53
CA PRO A 286 11.60 -1.13 -10.07
C PRO A 286 11.52 0.17 -10.87
N ILE A 287 11.55 1.32 -10.19
CA ILE A 287 11.76 2.61 -10.86
C ILE A 287 13.08 2.53 -11.63
N LYS A 288 13.01 2.81 -12.94
CA LYS A 288 14.18 2.84 -13.83
C LYS A 288 15.08 4.02 -13.44
N SER A 289 16.09 3.75 -12.63
CA SER A 289 17.17 4.69 -12.31
C SER A 289 18.32 4.51 -13.29
N LYS A 290 19.06 5.59 -13.59
CA LYS A 290 20.28 5.57 -14.42
C LYS A 290 21.31 4.52 -13.97
N ASN A 291 21.25 4.08 -12.71
CA ASN A 291 22.17 3.10 -12.14
C ASN A 291 21.79 1.62 -12.36
N ASN A 292 20.59 1.32 -12.85
CA ASN A 292 20.09 -0.06 -13.03
C ASN A 292 19.98 -0.48 -14.50
N ALA A 293 20.45 0.35 -15.45
CA ALA A 293 20.61 -0.13 -16.82
C ALA A 293 21.71 -1.21 -16.81
N PRO A 294 21.45 -2.43 -17.32
CA PRO A 294 22.51 -3.41 -17.48
C PRO A 294 23.58 -2.79 -18.37
N LEU A 295 24.78 -2.60 -17.82
CA LEU A 295 25.98 -2.23 -18.55
C LEU A 295 26.13 -3.23 -19.70
N ASP A 296 26.10 -2.71 -20.92
CA ASP A 296 26.52 -3.32 -22.18
C ASP A 296 26.55 -4.86 -22.24
N GLY A 297 25.65 -5.43 -23.05
CA GLY A 297 25.94 -6.37 -24.15
C GLY A 297 26.90 -7.56 -23.95
N SER A 298 27.34 -7.84 -22.74
CA SER A 298 28.29 -8.87 -22.40
C SER A 298 27.50 -10.03 -21.81
N LYS A 299 27.41 -11.10 -22.59
CA LYS A 299 26.98 -12.42 -22.13
C LYS A 299 27.93 -12.87 -21.02
N PHE A 300 27.68 -12.46 -19.79
CA PHE A 300 28.26 -13.10 -18.63
C PHE A 300 27.45 -14.37 -18.36
N GLU A 301 27.87 -15.44 -19.03
CA GLU A 301 27.63 -16.81 -18.57
C GLU A 301 28.38 -16.99 -17.24
N ASN A 302 27.70 -16.71 -16.13
CA ASN A 302 27.94 -17.34 -14.83
C ASN A 302 26.67 -17.20 -13.98
N GLY A 303 26.20 -18.33 -13.46
CA GLY A 303 24.79 -18.54 -13.12
C GLY A 303 24.17 -17.71 -12.00
N SER A 304 22.83 -17.73 -12.02
CA SER A 304 21.88 -17.44 -10.93
C SER A 304 21.74 -15.99 -10.45
N GLN A 305 20.85 -15.24 -11.11
CA GLN A 305 19.68 -14.65 -10.43
C GLN A 305 18.67 -14.21 -11.50
N VAL A 306 17.61 -15.00 -11.71
CA VAL A 306 16.43 -14.51 -12.42
C VAL A 306 15.84 -13.43 -11.52
N GLN A 307 15.94 -12.16 -11.92
CA GLN A 307 15.38 -11.04 -11.17
C GLN A 307 13.85 -11.10 -11.32
N GLY A 308 13.22 -11.89 -10.46
CA GLY A 308 11.77 -12.03 -10.47
C GLY A 308 11.10 -10.76 -9.98
N VAL A 309 9.99 -10.39 -10.60
CA VAL A 309 9.15 -9.25 -10.21
C VAL A 309 7.91 -9.72 -9.48
N LEU A 310 7.38 -8.84 -8.62
CA LEU A 310 6.26 -9.18 -7.75
C LEU A 310 4.93 -8.91 -8.47
N GLN A 311 4.20 -9.97 -8.78
CA GLN A 311 2.82 -9.88 -9.27
C GLN A 311 1.87 -9.93 -8.07
N ILE A 312 0.96 -8.96 -7.99
CA ILE A 312 -0.03 -8.82 -6.93
C ILE A 312 -1.43 -8.76 -7.55
N TRP A 313 -2.38 -9.42 -6.91
CA TRP A 313 -3.79 -9.41 -7.23
C TRP A 313 -4.60 -8.99 -6.00
N VAL A 314 -5.28 -7.86 -6.07
CA VAL A 314 -6.24 -7.39 -5.07
C VAL A 314 -7.47 -8.30 -5.11
N PHE A 315 -7.56 -9.23 -4.16
CA PHE A 315 -8.67 -10.17 -4.04
C PHE A 315 -9.84 -9.55 -3.26
N ASN A 316 -9.55 -8.85 -2.17
CA ASN A 316 -10.54 -8.09 -1.44
C ASN A 316 -9.95 -6.74 -0.99
N ALA A 317 -10.52 -5.66 -1.51
CA ALA A 317 -10.11 -4.28 -1.25
C ALA A 317 -10.37 -3.82 0.20
N ASN A 318 -11.32 -4.45 0.88
CA ASN A 318 -11.78 -3.99 2.18
C ASN A 318 -12.05 -5.19 3.09
N ILE A 319 -11.08 -5.49 3.94
CA ILE A 319 -11.25 -6.43 5.06
C ILE A 319 -10.80 -5.77 6.35
N THR A 320 -11.40 -6.20 7.45
CA THR A 320 -10.88 -5.96 8.79
C THR A 320 -10.57 -7.31 9.39
N PHE A 321 -9.34 -7.53 9.83
CA PHE A 321 -8.92 -8.82 10.39
C PHE A 321 -8.38 -8.69 11.81
N SER A 322 -8.28 -9.82 12.49
CA SER A 322 -7.68 -9.95 13.81
C SER A 322 -6.96 -11.28 13.90
N SER A 323 -5.80 -11.31 14.56
CA SER A 323 -5.02 -12.53 14.71
C SER A 323 -4.33 -12.58 16.06
N THR A 324 -4.25 -13.75 16.69
CA THR A 324 -3.49 -13.92 17.94
C THR A 324 -1.98 -13.76 17.76
N LYS A 325 -1.50 -13.74 16.52
CA LYS A 325 -0.10 -13.43 16.18
C LYS A 325 0.13 -11.97 15.81
N ALA A 326 -0.92 -11.18 15.58
CA ALA A 326 -0.76 -9.77 15.30
C ALA A 326 -0.53 -9.01 16.61
N SER A 327 0.38 -8.03 16.58
CA SER A 327 0.67 -7.17 17.75
C SER A 327 -0.49 -6.25 18.12
N ARG A 328 -1.31 -5.90 17.13
CA ARG A 328 -2.53 -5.10 17.27
C ARG A 328 -3.67 -5.77 16.50
N SER A 329 -4.89 -5.61 16.97
CA SER A 329 -6.11 -6.10 16.31
C SER A 329 -7.31 -5.34 16.87
N PRO A 330 -8.34 -5.05 16.06
CA PRO A 330 -8.44 -5.34 14.64
C PRO A 330 -7.59 -4.42 13.74
N ILE A 331 -7.31 -4.87 12.52
CA ILE A 331 -6.54 -4.15 11.50
C ILE A 331 -7.34 -4.11 10.20
N ASP A 332 -7.50 -2.92 9.62
CA ASP A 332 -8.02 -2.76 8.27
C ASP A 332 -6.92 -3.06 7.24
N ALA A 333 -7.27 -3.84 6.23
CA ALA A 333 -6.31 -4.34 5.25
C ALA A 333 -6.94 -4.59 3.88
N VAL A 334 -6.07 -4.70 2.88
CA VAL A 334 -6.34 -5.28 1.57
C VAL A 334 -5.87 -6.74 1.61
N LYS A 335 -6.77 -7.67 1.28
CA LYS A 335 -6.40 -9.07 1.07
C LYS A 335 -5.92 -9.23 -0.37
N VAL A 336 -4.67 -9.62 -0.52
CA VAL A 336 -4.04 -9.79 -1.83
C VAL A 336 -3.58 -11.22 -2.03
N PHE A 337 -3.51 -11.62 -3.29
CA PHE A 337 -2.80 -12.80 -3.75
C PHE A 337 -1.51 -12.35 -4.43
N TYR A 338 -0.40 -13.00 -4.14
CA TYR A 338 0.88 -12.62 -4.72
C TYR A 338 1.72 -13.82 -5.14
N ARG A 339 2.57 -13.60 -6.15
CA ARG A 339 3.60 -14.54 -6.60
C ARG A 339 4.75 -13.78 -7.25
N ILE A 340 5.87 -14.46 -7.40
CA ILE A 340 7.02 -13.95 -8.17
C ILE A 340 6.92 -14.50 -9.58
N VAL A 341 7.12 -13.64 -10.56
CA VAL A 341 7.14 -13.97 -12.00
C VAL A 341 8.47 -13.52 -12.60
N SER A 342 8.88 -14.11 -13.74
CA SER A 342 10.08 -13.62 -14.43
C SER A 342 9.83 -12.26 -15.08
N GLN A 343 10.89 -11.53 -15.41
CA GLN A 343 10.76 -10.26 -16.13
C GLN A 343 10.09 -10.48 -17.49
N GLU A 344 10.43 -11.55 -18.20
CA GLU A 344 9.84 -11.88 -19.50
C GLU A 344 8.34 -12.17 -19.38
N GLU A 345 7.94 -12.90 -18.33
CA GLU A 345 6.52 -13.16 -18.05
C GLU A 345 5.76 -11.86 -17.76
N ALA A 346 6.37 -10.93 -17.01
CA ALA A 346 5.78 -9.62 -16.75
C ALA A 346 5.68 -8.74 -18.00
N ASP A 347 6.71 -8.71 -18.84
CA ASP A 347 6.71 -7.94 -20.09
C ASP A 347 5.59 -8.46 -21.02
N ILE A 348 5.46 -9.79 -21.16
CA ILE A 348 4.36 -10.41 -21.93
C ILE A 348 2.99 -10.03 -21.37
N MET A 349 2.83 -9.99 -20.04
CA MET A 349 1.58 -9.56 -19.41
C MET A 349 1.25 -8.10 -19.73
N LEU A 350 2.24 -7.21 -19.75
CA LEU A 350 2.03 -5.78 -19.95
C LEU A 350 1.84 -5.38 -21.42
N GLU A 351 2.46 -6.10 -22.36
CA GLU A 351 2.35 -5.83 -23.80
C GLU A 351 1.01 -6.27 -24.40
N SER A 352 0.28 -7.16 -23.73
CA SER A 352 -1.00 -7.66 -24.24
C SER A 352 -2.07 -6.57 -24.26
N ILE A 353 -2.65 -6.32 -25.44
CA ILE A 353 -3.72 -5.32 -25.63
C ILE A 353 -5.01 -5.64 -24.84
N THR A 354 -5.19 -6.89 -24.42
CA THR A 354 -6.30 -7.34 -23.57
C THR A 354 -5.85 -7.65 -22.14
N SER A 355 -4.71 -7.11 -21.71
CA SER A 355 -4.17 -7.37 -20.38
C SER A 355 -5.11 -6.87 -19.28
N ASP A 356 -5.29 -7.69 -18.25
CA ASP A 356 -5.95 -7.33 -17.00
C ASP A 356 -4.95 -6.94 -15.90
N VAL A 357 -3.70 -6.65 -16.30
CA VAL A 357 -2.56 -6.36 -15.43
C VAL A 357 -2.05 -4.95 -15.68
N GLN A 358 -1.85 -4.19 -14.59
CA GLN A 358 -1.28 -2.84 -14.63
C GLN A 358 0.17 -2.85 -14.13
N ASP A 359 1.02 -1.95 -14.62
CA ASP A 359 2.34 -1.73 -14.05
C ASP A 359 2.29 -0.69 -12.94
N ILE A 360 3.10 -0.90 -11.91
CA ILE A 360 3.28 0.05 -10.80
C ILE A 360 4.77 0.17 -10.53
N SER A 361 5.31 1.39 -10.62
CA SER A 361 6.72 1.64 -10.39
C SER A 361 7.00 2.01 -8.93
N LEU A 362 7.91 1.28 -8.28
CA LEU A 362 8.35 1.52 -6.90
C LEU A 362 9.88 1.38 -6.78
N PRO A 363 10.51 1.95 -5.74
CA PRO A 363 11.91 1.65 -5.44
C PRO A 363 12.13 0.13 -5.23
N SER A 364 13.24 -0.41 -5.71
CA SER A 364 13.56 -1.85 -5.58
C SER A 364 13.54 -2.33 -4.12
N GLU A 365 14.04 -1.49 -3.21
CA GLU A 365 14.02 -1.76 -1.77
C GLU A 365 12.58 -1.87 -1.26
N ALA A 366 11.69 -0.96 -1.69
CA ALA A 366 10.28 -0.98 -1.31
C ALA A 366 9.57 -2.25 -1.80
N ILE A 367 9.85 -2.72 -3.02
CA ILE A 367 9.28 -3.98 -3.54
C ILE A 367 9.73 -5.17 -2.67
N THR A 368 11.02 -5.20 -2.30
CA THR A 368 11.58 -6.24 -1.44
C THR A 368 10.94 -6.21 -0.05
N THR A 369 10.77 -5.02 0.54
CA THR A 369 10.10 -4.85 1.82
C THR A 369 8.63 -5.29 1.76
N ILE A 370 7.89 -4.93 0.70
CA ILE A 370 6.51 -5.38 0.51
C ILE A 370 6.42 -6.91 0.43
N LEU A 371 7.32 -7.56 -0.32
CA LEU A 371 7.36 -9.02 -0.37
C LEU A 371 7.59 -9.62 1.03
N GLY A 372 8.50 -9.05 1.82
CA GLY A 372 8.73 -9.41 3.21
C GLY A 372 7.46 -9.30 4.06
N LEU A 373 6.80 -8.13 4.02
CA LEU A 373 5.56 -7.87 4.75
C LEU A 373 4.42 -8.82 4.34
N LEU A 374 4.30 -9.13 3.05
CA LEU A 374 3.33 -10.11 2.54
C LEU A 374 3.61 -11.51 3.10
N ASN A 375 4.86 -11.96 3.11
CA ASN A 375 5.26 -13.24 3.68
C ASN A 375 5.01 -13.30 5.20
N GLU A 376 5.30 -12.22 5.92
CA GLU A 376 5.02 -12.11 7.35
C GLU A 376 3.51 -12.18 7.62
N SER A 377 2.71 -11.44 6.86
CA SER A 377 1.25 -11.43 6.99
C SER A 377 0.62 -12.79 6.69
N ASN A 378 1.19 -13.57 5.76
CA ASN A 378 0.76 -14.94 5.47
C ASN A 378 0.82 -15.84 6.72
N SER A 379 1.79 -15.59 7.61
CA SER A 379 1.95 -16.36 8.86
C SER A 379 0.84 -16.11 9.90
N LEU A 380 0.09 -15.00 9.75
CA LEU A 380 -1.07 -14.62 10.56
C LEU A 380 -2.33 -15.42 10.18
N VAL A 381 -2.36 -15.93 8.94
CA VAL A 381 -3.46 -16.70 8.36
C VAL A 381 -3.28 -18.20 8.72
N PRO A 382 -4.37 -18.95 8.96
CA PRO A 382 -4.31 -20.39 9.20
C PRO A 382 -3.68 -21.13 8.02
N GLU A 383 -2.97 -22.23 8.29
CA GLU A 383 -2.17 -22.94 7.28
C GLU A 383 -2.97 -23.40 6.06
N SER A 384 -4.22 -23.80 6.24
CA SER A 384 -5.12 -24.21 5.16
C SER A 384 -5.43 -23.10 4.16
N ASP A 385 -5.31 -21.84 4.59
CA ASP A 385 -5.80 -20.67 3.87
C ASP A 385 -4.64 -19.79 3.35
N ARG A 386 -3.39 -20.25 3.52
CA ARG A 386 -2.17 -19.50 3.11
C ARG A 386 -1.92 -19.50 1.61
N LYS A 387 -2.52 -20.43 0.86
CA LYS A 387 -2.36 -20.55 -0.59
C LYS A 387 -3.70 -20.66 -1.29
N PHE A 388 -3.74 -20.11 -2.49
CA PHE A 388 -4.84 -20.27 -3.43
C PHE A 388 -4.27 -20.67 -4.78
N LYS A 389 -4.29 -21.99 -5.07
CA LYS A 389 -3.59 -22.58 -6.22
C LYS A 389 -2.09 -22.19 -6.21
N GLU A 390 -1.59 -21.54 -7.26
CA GLU A 390 -0.23 -21.03 -7.39
C GLU A 390 0.04 -19.74 -6.59
N TRP A 391 -1.01 -19.09 -6.09
CA TRP A 391 -0.90 -17.82 -5.38
C TRP A 391 -0.69 -18.00 -3.89
N THR A 392 0.07 -17.08 -3.30
CA THR A 392 0.21 -16.95 -1.84
C THR A 392 -0.72 -15.84 -1.34
N VAL A 393 -1.34 -16.04 -0.19
CA VAL A 393 -2.24 -15.05 0.41
C VAL A 393 -1.45 -14.07 1.27
N GLY A 394 -1.65 -12.77 1.09
CA GLY A 394 -1.06 -11.73 1.92
C GLY A 394 -2.11 -10.71 2.37
N LEU A 395 -1.77 -9.96 3.41
CA LEU A 395 -2.57 -8.88 3.97
C LEU A 395 -1.70 -7.62 3.95
N LEU A 396 -2.15 -6.60 3.24
CA LEU A 396 -1.51 -5.28 3.27
C LEU A 396 -2.36 -4.34 4.10
N GLU A 397 -1.77 -3.79 5.14
CA GLU A 397 -2.45 -2.84 6.01
C GLU A 397 -2.95 -1.61 5.24
N ARG A 398 -4.15 -1.13 5.59
CA ARG A 398 -4.71 0.13 5.10
C ARG A 398 -4.48 1.25 6.11
N TRP A 399 -4.37 2.46 5.59
CA TRP A 399 -4.39 3.65 6.42
C TRP A 399 -5.75 3.77 7.09
N ASP A 400 -5.78 4.06 8.39
CA ASP A 400 -7.03 4.13 9.17
C ASP A 400 -7.52 5.56 9.41
N GLY A 401 -6.77 6.58 8.93
CA GLY A 401 -7.11 7.99 9.08
C GLY A 401 -7.11 8.50 10.52
N LYS A 402 -6.81 7.65 11.51
CA LYS A 402 -6.84 8.00 12.94
C LYS A 402 -5.47 8.50 13.39
N GLY A 403 -5.02 9.55 12.74
CA GLY A 403 -3.80 10.27 13.07
C GLY A 403 -3.80 11.73 12.60
N GLY A 404 -4.95 12.23 12.11
CA GLY A 404 -5.19 13.62 11.72
C GLY A 404 -5.83 14.43 12.84
#